data_AF-G3AJQ9-F1
#
_entry.id   AF-G3AJQ9-F1
#
_cell.length_a   1.000
_cell.length_b   1.000
_cell.length_c   1.000
_cell.angle_alpha   90.00
_cell.angle_beta   90.00
_cell.angle_gamma   90.00
#
_symmetry.space_group_name_H-M   'P 1'
#
loop_
_entity.id
_entity.type
_entity.pdbx_description
1 polymer ?
#
loop_
_entity_poly.entity_id
_entity_poly.type
_entity_poly.pdbx_seq_one_letter_code
_entity_poly.pdbx_strand_id
1 'polypeptide(L)'
;MISQSPNHLSLIPVTSPIDNPHQYPSTFFLSPITSNESQFVEQTLHTGKVDDVNMEIDHYPEKGTYAEDFSMEPTPPLEEPVSIPHTPSEDSLVHKGSLTVTPSATPASNASPLLSLPLEILYRIIEYVYVDNDISSINSNLEKFANTIPLLSKKFHHLSLCFLYKYTIFNRPHSFDKFLHNLMTNPTIGKYVEFMDFQQFTSIGLGRTGRMNQEIQMVTSRTIAQALQMTPNLREFLASENIQDDMDVIVLDHLFNKLNRIKALDFCGASSEAFATAFETLTIERDFTSITKISFHDCSNLSSGVFHRLLPRLINLQRLDLNHTSITSSILLEIPKTAKLTHLSLARCSQLTTKDLINFLVSHPAVCRGTLKWLNLQIDSNVISPLSDIYLHYTLKHLNAPQLVYLNLGGMPVNFKTLIILKNKFPQLTSLNISHAQVKPEDLNEYMKDNHNIMYLDITGIKTLTRFNLPSFLKRSFTANLVAIEFDYRILYELTQGEHTKVTAPQTSFVVETAPPQIWKFFDNEGRRAWIYKLSPTDSEYKSIMAGSRRTSVQQSNLVYYDLETGNKIVSFVRKPGFLKYAARKVNCSIGYFNLTGYRNKNKLEDCWPVEFSQRGIYNYYSLNVK
;
A
#
# COMPACT_ATOMS: atom_id res chain seq x y z
N MET A 1 -63.98 8.55 11.87
CA MET A 1 -64.18 9.82 12.60
C MET A 1 -63.27 9.77 13.82
N ILE A 2 -62.21 10.56 14.02
CA ILE A 2 -61.89 11.95 13.61
C ILE A 2 -60.35 12.11 13.52
N SER A 3 -59.93 12.71 12.39
CA SER A 3 -58.83 13.63 12.06
C SER A 3 -57.39 13.52 12.61
N GLN A 4 -56.45 13.49 11.65
CA GLN A 4 -55.02 13.82 11.74
C GLN A 4 -54.74 15.34 11.69
N SER A 5 -53.66 15.78 12.34
CA SER A 5 -52.75 16.85 11.86
C SER A 5 -51.35 16.69 12.50
N PRO A 6 -50.26 17.16 11.84
CA PRO A 6 -48.94 16.54 11.92
C PRO A 6 -47.99 17.25 12.91
N ASN A 7 -47.29 16.49 13.75
CA ASN A 7 -46.25 17.03 14.63
C ASN A 7 -44.93 17.19 13.88
N HIS A 8 -44.53 18.45 13.75
CA HIS A 8 -43.26 18.95 13.27
C HIS A 8 -42.12 18.43 14.19
N LEU A 9 -41.25 17.56 13.68
CA LEU A 9 -40.01 17.16 14.38
C LEU A 9 -38.99 18.30 14.32
N SER A 10 -38.97 19.15 15.36
CA SER A 10 -37.82 19.99 15.66
C SER A 10 -36.77 19.15 16.39
N LEU A 11 -35.87 18.52 15.64
CA LEU A 11 -34.66 17.92 16.18
C LEU A 11 -33.66 19.04 16.48
N ILE A 12 -33.50 19.40 17.75
CA ILE A 12 -32.32 20.11 18.23
C ILE A 12 -31.38 19.03 18.81
N PRO A 13 -30.24 18.72 18.16
CA PRO A 13 -29.24 17.83 18.74
C PRO A 13 -28.45 18.57 19.83
N VAL A 14 -28.26 17.93 20.99
CA VAL A 14 -27.40 18.38 22.10
C VAL A 14 -25.91 18.16 21.74
N THR A 15 -25.49 18.58 20.56
CA THR A 15 -24.10 18.49 20.06
C THR A 15 -23.61 19.81 19.47
N SER A 16 -24.24 20.94 19.86
CA SER A 16 -23.79 22.27 19.46
C SER A 16 -22.49 22.65 20.19
N PRO A 17 -21.45 23.13 19.51
CA PRO A 17 -20.46 24.00 20.14
C PRO A 17 -21.16 25.27 20.63
N ILE A 18 -20.65 25.87 21.71
CA ILE A 18 -21.09 27.18 22.19
C ILE A 18 -20.87 28.21 21.06
N ASP A 19 -21.78 29.17 20.89
CA ASP A 19 -21.79 30.23 19.86
C ASP A 19 -20.61 31.25 19.98
N ASN A 20 -19.43 30.81 20.42
CA ASN A 20 -18.26 31.64 20.61
C ASN A 20 -17.15 31.25 19.61
N PRO A 21 -16.81 32.10 18.61
CA PRO A 21 -15.83 31.80 17.57
C PRO A 21 -14.39 31.61 18.10
N HIS A 22 -14.13 31.85 19.39
CA HIS A 22 -12.84 31.65 20.05
C HIS A 22 -12.76 30.41 20.96
N GLN A 23 -13.78 29.54 20.97
CA GLN A 23 -13.74 28.24 21.63
C GLN A 23 -13.98 27.12 20.62
N TYR A 24 -12.97 26.83 19.80
CA TYR A 24 -12.85 25.52 19.18
C TYR A 24 -12.12 24.61 20.18
N PRO A 25 -12.79 23.63 20.82
CA PRO A 25 -12.06 22.65 21.60
C PRO A 25 -11.25 21.81 20.60
N SER A 26 -9.94 21.91 20.65
CA SER A 26 -9.00 21.02 19.95
C SER A 26 -9.21 19.53 20.30
N THR A 27 -10.07 19.25 21.29
CA THR A 27 -10.43 17.92 21.80
C THR A 27 -11.64 17.28 21.12
N PHE A 28 -12.42 18.03 20.34
CA PHE A 28 -13.57 17.48 19.60
C PHE A 28 -13.19 17.23 18.14
N PHE A 29 -13.11 15.94 17.78
CA PHE A 29 -12.95 15.41 16.41
C PHE A 29 -11.53 15.35 15.85
N LEU A 30 -10.66 14.61 16.52
CA LEU A 30 -9.64 13.85 15.81
C LEU A 30 -10.36 12.73 15.02
N SER A 31 -10.07 12.57 13.74
CA SER A 31 -10.43 11.38 12.96
C SER A 31 -10.14 10.10 13.76
N PRO A 32 -10.89 8.98 13.61
CA PRO A 32 -10.49 7.70 14.20
C PRO A 32 -9.07 7.25 13.79
N ILE A 33 -8.49 7.91 12.78
CA ILE A 33 -7.28 7.52 12.06
C ILE A 33 -6.05 8.32 12.54
N THR A 34 -6.23 9.30 13.44
CA THR A 34 -5.16 10.24 13.84
C THR A 34 -5.04 10.30 15.35
N SER A 35 -4.39 9.29 15.92
CA SER A 35 -3.83 9.34 17.27
C SER A 35 -2.31 9.21 17.17
N ASN A 36 -1.66 10.16 16.50
CA ASN A 36 -0.24 10.40 16.71
C ASN A 36 -0.10 11.48 17.78
N GLU A 37 -0.51 11.18 19.01
CA GLU A 37 0.05 11.91 20.16
C GLU A 37 1.43 11.34 20.42
N SER A 38 2.46 11.96 19.84
CA SER A 38 3.78 11.97 20.48
C SER A 38 3.65 12.84 21.73
N GLN A 39 3.32 12.21 22.87
CA GLN A 39 3.43 12.87 24.16
C GLN A 39 4.92 13.18 24.41
N PHE A 40 5.28 14.45 24.27
CA PHE A 40 6.50 14.99 24.86
C PHE A 40 6.34 14.86 26.38
N VAL A 41 7.05 13.91 26.99
CA VAL A 41 7.21 13.88 28.45
C VAL A 41 8.33 14.87 28.78
N GLU A 42 7.95 16.07 29.23
CA GLU A 42 8.83 16.93 30.01
C GLU A 42 9.25 16.15 31.26
N GLN A 43 10.53 15.76 31.32
CA GLN A 43 11.13 15.25 32.55
C GLN A 43 11.35 16.42 33.51
N THR A 44 10.39 16.63 34.40
CA THR A 44 10.59 17.44 35.60
C THR A 44 11.56 16.69 36.51
N LEU A 45 12.74 17.27 36.74
CA LEU A 45 13.75 16.82 37.69
C LEU A 45 13.14 16.71 39.09
N HIS A 46 12.93 15.49 39.57
CA HIS A 46 12.82 15.21 41.00
C HIS A 46 14.04 14.42 41.45
N THR A 47 14.86 15.10 42.23
CA THR A 47 15.96 14.57 43.04
C THR A 47 15.42 13.59 44.08
N GLY A 48 15.85 12.34 44.00
CA GLY A 48 15.60 11.32 45.02
C GLY A 48 16.66 10.24 44.94
N LYS A 49 17.54 10.22 45.94
CA LYS A 49 18.60 9.22 46.18
C LYS A 49 18.03 7.80 46.18
N VAL A 50 18.85 6.81 45.79
CA VAL A 50 19.29 5.68 46.64
C VAL A 50 19.93 4.57 45.76
N ASP A 51 21.20 4.35 46.08
CA ASP A 51 22.04 3.14 46.15
C ASP A 51 22.60 2.39 44.92
N ASP A 52 23.94 2.28 45.01
CA ASP A 52 24.94 1.51 44.27
C ASP A 52 24.56 0.05 43.98
N VAL A 53 25.02 -0.49 42.84
CA VAL A 53 25.90 -1.69 42.76
C VAL A 53 26.54 -1.79 41.35
N ASN A 54 27.86 -1.57 41.32
CA ASN A 54 28.96 -2.19 40.55
C ASN A 54 28.95 -2.46 39.03
N MET A 55 30.09 -2.04 38.44
CA MET A 55 30.93 -2.68 37.40
C MET A 55 30.37 -2.72 35.97
N GLU A 56 31.08 -2.37 34.90
CA GLU A 56 32.52 -2.14 34.65
C GLU A 56 32.66 -1.19 33.42
N ILE A 57 33.57 -0.21 33.47
CA ILE A 57 33.88 0.72 32.36
C ILE A 57 35.33 0.48 31.96
N ASP A 58 35.56 0.14 30.68
CA ASP A 58 36.88 0.22 30.04
C ASP A 58 37.12 1.61 29.43
N HIS A 59 38.38 2.01 29.51
CA HIS A 59 38.91 3.37 29.49
C HIS A 59 39.34 3.90 28.10
N TYR A 60 39.04 5.19 27.86
CA TYR A 60 39.85 6.26 27.20
C TYR A 60 40.19 6.24 25.68
N PRO A 61 40.62 7.37 25.06
CA PRO A 61 40.67 8.76 25.57
C PRO A 61 40.08 9.87 24.67
N GLU A 62 39.73 10.98 25.33
CA GLU A 62 39.51 12.32 24.78
C GLU A 62 40.80 12.99 24.28
N LYS A 63 40.63 13.91 23.32
CA LYS A 63 41.56 15.02 23.04
C LYS A 63 40.79 16.33 22.84
N GLY A 64 40.93 17.24 23.79
CA GLY A 64 41.46 18.60 23.58
C GLY A 64 40.62 19.64 22.83
N THR A 65 39.88 20.44 23.61
CA THR A 65 39.87 21.92 23.66
C THR A 65 40.26 22.74 22.43
N TYR A 66 39.39 23.67 22.01
CA TYR A 66 39.71 25.12 21.88
C TYR A 66 38.41 25.94 22.02
N ALA A 67 38.43 26.93 22.90
CA ALA A 67 37.40 27.95 23.09
C ALA A 67 38.04 29.31 22.75
N GLU A 68 37.35 30.13 21.96
CA GLU A 68 37.64 31.56 21.81
C GLU A 68 36.32 32.34 21.87
N ASP A 69 36.19 33.15 22.92
CA ASP A 69 35.28 34.28 23.03
C ASP A 69 35.84 35.46 22.21
N PHE A 70 34.98 36.29 21.59
CA PHE A 70 34.81 37.71 21.96
C PHE A 70 33.91 38.52 21.00
N SER A 71 33.08 39.35 21.63
CA SER A 71 32.61 40.71 21.26
C SER A 71 31.66 40.94 20.07
N MET A 72 30.45 41.42 20.41
CA MET A 72 29.57 42.24 19.57
C MET A 72 29.45 43.64 20.17
N GLU A 73 29.57 44.68 19.33
CA GLU A 73 29.04 46.04 19.57
C GLU A 73 29.03 46.86 18.23
N PRO A 74 28.37 48.04 18.11
CA PRO A 74 27.04 48.19 17.48
C PRO A 74 26.94 49.29 16.37
N THR A 75 25.70 49.61 15.93
CA THR A 75 25.15 50.78 15.14
C THR A 75 24.87 50.62 13.63
N PRO A 76 24.01 51.45 12.96
CA PRO A 76 22.90 52.37 13.36
C PRO A 76 21.59 52.23 12.49
N PRO A 77 20.54 53.06 12.69
CA PRO A 77 19.21 52.94 12.02
C PRO A 77 18.98 53.92 10.85
N LEU A 78 18.11 53.55 9.91
CA LEU A 78 17.56 54.38 8.80
C LEU A 78 16.22 53.75 8.37
N GLU A 79 15.18 54.41 7.83
CA GLU A 79 14.62 55.76 7.82
C GLU A 79 13.23 55.58 7.15
N GLU A 80 12.25 56.41 7.49
CA GLU A 80 10.87 56.38 6.96
C GLU A 80 10.76 56.74 5.46
N PRO A 81 9.72 56.29 4.73
CA PRO A 81 9.44 56.82 3.40
C PRO A 81 8.51 58.05 3.42
N VAL A 82 8.96 59.07 2.68
CA VAL A 82 8.34 60.37 2.43
C VAL A 82 7.21 60.29 1.38
N SER A 83 6.20 61.13 1.65
CA SER A 83 5.00 61.63 0.92
C SER A 83 5.15 62.01 -0.57
N ILE A 84 4.05 62.19 -1.35
CA ILE A 84 3.35 63.47 -1.73
C ILE A 84 2.51 63.15 -3.04
N PRO A 85 1.45 63.88 -3.54
CA PRO A 85 0.73 65.09 -3.08
C PRO A 85 -0.84 65.07 -3.05
N HIS A 86 -1.31 66.11 -2.36
CA HIS A 86 -2.61 66.78 -2.19
C HIS A 86 -3.27 67.43 -3.46
N THR A 87 -4.62 67.39 -3.61
CA THR A 87 -5.69 68.46 -3.41
C THR A 87 -6.11 69.17 -4.73
N PRO A 88 -7.22 69.96 -4.87
CA PRO A 88 -8.13 70.64 -3.89
C PRO A 88 -9.67 70.41 -4.11
N SER A 89 -10.53 70.37 -3.08
CA SER A 89 -11.25 71.43 -2.30
C SER A 89 -12.33 72.23 -3.04
N GLU A 90 -13.59 72.21 -2.54
CA GLU A 90 -14.36 73.40 -2.06
C GLU A 90 -15.86 73.09 -1.77
N ASP A 91 -16.26 73.37 -0.52
CA ASP A 91 -17.37 74.22 -0.06
C ASP A 91 -18.86 74.00 -0.43
N SER A 92 -19.59 73.55 0.61
CA SER A 92 -20.66 74.30 1.30
C SER A 92 -22.14 74.32 0.83
N LEU A 93 -22.99 73.83 1.75
CA LEU A 93 -24.21 74.46 2.32
C LEU A 93 -25.60 74.46 1.59
N VAL A 94 -26.58 73.93 2.36
CA VAL A 94 -28.05 74.21 2.47
C VAL A 94 -29.04 73.56 1.48
N HIS A 95 -29.84 72.59 1.96
CA HIS A 95 -31.28 72.80 2.21
C HIS A 95 -31.97 71.61 2.91
N LYS A 96 -32.75 71.95 3.95
CA LYS A 96 -33.71 71.09 4.65
C LYS A 96 -34.86 70.67 3.72
N GLY A 97 -35.29 69.42 3.80
CA GLY A 97 -36.54 68.94 3.22
C GLY A 97 -36.80 67.47 3.54
N SER A 98 -37.55 67.23 4.61
CA SER A 98 -38.11 65.92 4.98
C SER A 98 -38.90 65.30 3.81
N LEU A 99 -38.75 63.99 3.58
CA LEU A 99 -39.86 63.03 3.54
C LEU A 99 -39.42 61.62 3.05
N THR A 100 -40.00 60.62 3.70
CA THR A 100 -40.15 59.21 3.30
C THR A 100 -38.93 58.29 3.31
N VAL A 101 -38.72 57.65 4.46
CA VAL A 101 -37.92 56.41 4.60
C VAL A 101 -38.66 55.28 3.89
N THR A 102 -38.15 54.87 2.74
CA THR A 102 -38.37 53.52 2.18
C THR A 102 -37.81 52.48 3.15
N PRO A 103 -38.49 51.34 3.41
CA PRO A 103 -37.91 50.29 4.21
C PRO A 103 -36.64 49.79 3.52
N SER A 104 -35.50 49.97 4.17
CA SER A 104 -34.23 49.42 3.74
C SER A 104 -34.40 47.91 3.55
N ALA A 105 -34.09 47.45 2.34
CA ALA A 105 -33.88 46.04 2.09
C ALA A 105 -32.87 45.54 3.12
N THR A 106 -33.28 44.54 3.90
CA THR A 106 -32.36 43.73 4.70
C THR A 106 -31.24 43.27 3.77
N PRO A 107 -29.96 43.41 4.13
CA PRO A 107 -28.88 42.89 3.31
C PRO A 107 -29.13 41.39 3.16
N ALA A 108 -29.40 40.94 1.93
CA ALA A 108 -29.44 39.53 1.61
C ALA A 108 -28.15 38.94 2.18
N SER A 109 -28.28 37.93 3.06
CA SER A 109 -27.12 37.28 3.64
C SER A 109 -26.20 36.87 2.49
N ASN A 110 -24.95 37.31 2.54
CA ASN A 110 -23.91 36.94 1.57
C ASN A 110 -23.66 35.43 1.71
N ALA A 111 -24.57 34.61 1.17
CA ALA A 111 -24.43 33.18 1.15
C ALA A 111 -23.25 32.85 0.23
N SER A 112 -22.24 32.17 0.77
CA SER A 112 -21.08 31.74 -0.01
C SER A 112 -21.54 31.03 -1.29
N PRO A 113 -21.06 31.45 -2.49
CA PRO A 113 -21.40 30.79 -3.75
C PRO A 113 -21.13 29.28 -3.72
N LEU A 114 -20.10 28.85 -3.00
CA LEU A 114 -19.79 27.43 -2.78
C LEU A 114 -20.92 26.72 -2.03
N LEU A 115 -21.44 27.31 -0.94
CA LEU A 115 -22.51 26.69 -0.14
C LEU A 115 -23.85 26.64 -0.88
N SER A 116 -24.05 27.51 -1.88
CA SER A 116 -25.23 27.53 -2.74
C SER A 116 -25.30 26.37 -3.74
N LEU A 117 -24.18 25.66 -3.96
CA LEU A 117 -24.15 24.52 -4.88
C LEU A 117 -25.03 23.34 -4.39
N PRO A 118 -25.61 22.58 -5.32
CA PRO A 118 -26.31 21.33 -5.02
C PRO A 118 -25.41 20.33 -4.27
N LEU A 119 -26.02 19.46 -3.45
CA LEU A 119 -25.29 18.51 -2.62
C LEU A 119 -24.44 17.55 -3.45
N GLU A 120 -24.91 17.20 -4.64
CA GLU A 120 -24.23 16.31 -5.59
C GLU A 120 -22.94 16.93 -6.12
N ILE A 121 -22.97 18.23 -6.41
CA ILE A 121 -21.79 18.96 -6.87
C ILE A 121 -20.78 19.12 -5.73
N LEU A 122 -21.26 19.49 -4.54
CA LEU A 122 -20.41 19.55 -3.34
C LEU A 122 -19.77 18.20 -3.02
N TYR A 123 -20.53 17.11 -3.11
CA TYR A 123 -20.02 15.76 -2.93
C TYR A 123 -18.89 15.44 -3.92
N ARG A 124 -19.06 15.80 -5.20
CA ARG A 124 -18.02 15.59 -6.22
C ARG A 124 -16.79 16.44 -5.96
N ILE A 125 -16.94 17.70 -5.58
CA ILE A 125 -15.81 18.56 -5.20
C ILE A 125 -15.04 17.93 -4.04
N ILE A 126 -15.73 17.48 -2.99
CA ILE A 126 -15.10 16.82 -1.85
C ILE A 126 -14.41 15.52 -2.28
N GLU A 127 -15.02 14.72 -3.16
CA GLU A 127 -14.43 13.49 -3.70
C GLU A 127 -13.11 13.74 -4.44
N TYR A 128 -13.01 14.85 -5.20
CA TYR A 128 -11.77 15.23 -5.88
C TYR A 128 -10.68 15.65 -4.90
N VAL A 129 -11.02 16.36 -3.83
CA VAL A 129 -10.05 16.84 -2.82
C VAL A 129 -9.70 15.75 -1.79
N TYR A 130 -10.52 14.70 -1.67
CA TYR A 130 -10.33 13.63 -0.69
C TYR A 130 -9.06 12.80 -0.90
N VAL A 131 -8.59 12.64 -2.14
CA VAL A 131 -7.34 11.92 -2.44
C VAL A 131 -6.30 12.92 -2.92
N ASP A 132 -5.43 13.33 -2.00
CA ASP A 132 -4.19 14.02 -2.33
C ASP A 132 -3.15 12.99 -2.77
N ASN A 133 -2.48 13.20 -3.90
CA ASN A 133 -1.45 12.30 -4.42
C ASN A 133 -0.03 12.67 -3.91
N ASP A 134 0.12 13.82 -3.24
CA ASP A 134 1.41 14.36 -2.80
C ASP A 134 1.65 14.16 -1.28
N ILE A 135 1.12 13.07 -0.73
CA ILE A 135 1.18 12.76 0.69
C ILE A 135 2.04 11.53 0.98
N SER A 136 2.58 11.46 2.21
CA SER A 136 3.38 10.32 2.60
C SER A 136 2.62 9.11 3.05
N SER A 137 1.38 9.21 3.50
CA SER A 137 0.64 8.06 4.02
C SER A 137 -0.86 8.29 4.00
N ILE A 138 -1.62 7.20 3.97
CA ILE A 138 -3.09 7.22 4.07
C ILE A 138 -3.52 7.96 5.35
N ASN A 139 -2.87 7.71 6.48
CA ASN A 139 -3.15 8.38 7.75
C ASN A 139 -2.93 9.90 7.65
N SER A 140 -1.81 10.33 7.06
CA SER A 140 -1.52 11.76 6.85
C SER A 140 -2.54 12.43 5.92
N ASN A 141 -3.05 11.72 4.90
CA ASN A 141 -4.15 12.23 4.08
C ASN A 141 -5.39 12.51 4.91
N LEU A 142 -5.78 11.50 5.70
CA LEU A 142 -7.05 11.49 6.43
C LEU A 142 -7.00 12.51 7.56
N GLU A 143 -5.83 12.73 8.14
CA GLU A 143 -5.55 13.84 9.05
C GLU A 143 -5.71 15.21 8.39
N LYS A 144 -5.00 15.43 7.27
CA LYS A 144 -5.07 16.68 6.52
C LYS A 144 -6.50 16.97 6.09
N PHE A 145 -7.21 15.96 5.58
CA PHE A 145 -8.59 16.08 5.17
C PHE A 145 -9.51 16.37 6.36
N ALA A 146 -9.37 15.66 7.48
CA ALA A 146 -10.16 15.88 8.70
C ALA A 146 -9.99 17.30 9.27
N ASN A 147 -8.77 17.83 9.21
CA ASN A 147 -8.40 19.14 9.75
C ASN A 147 -8.63 20.31 8.76
N THR A 148 -9.25 20.06 7.60
CA THR A 148 -9.49 21.09 6.58
C THR A 148 -10.97 21.15 6.17
N ILE A 149 -11.43 20.17 5.39
CA ILE A 149 -12.74 20.23 4.71
C ILE A 149 -13.94 20.16 5.69
N PRO A 150 -13.98 19.24 6.68
CA PRO A 150 -15.10 19.14 7.61
C PRO A 150 -15.29 20.39 8.48
N LEU A 151 -14.24 21.18 8.70
CA LEU A 151 -14.26 22.35 9.59
C LEU A 151 -14.90 23.58 8.93
N LEU A 152 -15.14 23.56 7.62
CA LEU A 152 -15.67 24.72 6.87
C LEU A 152 -17.13 25.07 7.24
N SER A 153 -18.00 24.07 7.43
CA SER A 153 -19.39 24.27 7.82
C SER A 153 -20.06 22.96 8.23
N LYS A 154 -21.24 23.04 8.88
CA LYS A 154 -22.08 21.86 9.19
C LYS A 154 -22.43 21.04 7.94
N LYS A 155 -22.67 21.69 6.78
CA LYS A 155 -23.00 21.01 5.52
C LYS A 155 -21.80 20.19 4.99
N PHE A 156 -20.63 20.80 4.97
CA PHE A 156 -19.39 20.13 4.58
C PHE A 156 -19.00 19.01 5.55
N HIS A 157 -19.18 19.23 6.86
CA HIS A 157 -18.96 18.18 7.87
C HIS A 157 -19.75 16.90 7.54
N HIS A 158 -21.07 17.02 7.36
CA HIS A 158 -21.94 15.86 7.09
C HIS A 158 -21.57 15.15 5.77
N LEU A 159 -21.26 15.91 4.72
CA LEU A 159 -20.83 15.33 3.44
C LEU A 159 -19.47 14.62 3.56
N SER A 160 -18.56 15.16 4.35
CA SER A 160 -17.21 14.62 4.53
C SER A 160 -17.16 13.34 5.37
N LEU A 161 -18.13 13.09 6.25
CA LEU A 161 -18.16 11.87 7.08
C LEU A 161 -18.09 10.59 6.25
N CYS A 162 -18.77 10.57 5.10
CA CYS A 162 -18.76 9.38 4.25
C CYS A 162 -17.39 9.06 3.65
N PHE A 163 -16.52 10.06 3.51
CA PHE A 163 -15.16 9.91 3.02
C PHE A 163 -14.20 9.53 4.16
N LEU A 164 -14.32 10.17 5.32
CA LEU A 164 -13.50 9.86 6.50
C LEU A 164 -13.62 8.40 6.94
N TYR A 165 -14.83 7.83 6.85
CA TYR A 165 -15.10 6.45 7.26
C TYR A 165 -15.15 5.46 6.10
N LYS A 166 -14.92 5.89 4.85
CA LYS A 166 -14.99 5.00 3.69
C LYS A 166 -13.96 3.88 3.77
N TYR A 167 -12.72 4.26 4.02
CA TYR A 167 -11.56 3.36 4.11
C TYR A 167 -10.94 3.52 5.48
N THR A 168 -11.23 2.57 6.37
CA THR A 168 -10.71 2.58 7.75
C THR A 168 -9.47 1.72 7.81
N ILE A 169 -8.33 2.34 8.11
CA ILE A 169 -7.04 1.69 8.28
C ILE A 169 -6.63 1.76 9.76
N PHE A 170 -6.14 0.64 10.28
CA PHE A 170 -5.73 0.54 11.68
C PHE A 170 -4.27 0.14 11.77
N ASN A 171 -3.46 1.03 12.31
CA ASN A 171 -2.05 0.76 12.62
C ASN A 171 -1.86 0.42 14.11
N ARG A 172 -2.78 0.85 14.99
CA ARG A 172 -2.68 0.72 16.45
C ARG A 172 -4.04 0.37 17.07
N PRO A 173 -4.06 -0.32 18.22
CA PRO A 173 -5.31 -0.69 18.90
C PRO A 173 -6.26 0.48 19.19
N HIS A 174 -5.73 1.61 19.69
CA HIS A 174 -6.54 2.80 20.01
C HIS A 174 -7.28 3.38 18.80
N SER A 175 -6.70 3.28 17.59
CA SER A 175 -7.36 3.76 16.38
C SER A 175 -8.62 2.94 16.05
N PHE A 176 -8.57 1.63 16.30
CA PHE A 176 -9.71 0.75 16.13
C PHE A 176 -10.75 0.94 17.24
N ASP A 177 -10.33 1.04 18.50
CA ASP A 177 -11.24 1.28 19.64
C ASP A 177 -12.03 2.58 19.46
N LYS A 178 -11.34 3.67 19.11
CA LYS A 178 -11.97 4.94 18.80
C LYS A 178 -12.93 4.85 17.61
N PHE A 179 -12.58 4.08 16.58
CA PHE A 179 -13.48 3.82 15.47
C PHE A 179 -14.75 3.09 15.95
N LEU A 180 -14.62 2.02 16.73
CA LEU A 180 -15.74 1.27 17.28
C LEU A 180 -16.62 2.14 18.17
N HIS A 181 -16.02 2.95 19.06
CA HIS A 181 -16.76 3.90 19.89
C HIS A 181 -17.58 4.88 19.05
N ASN A 182 -17.02 5.40 17.95
CA ASN A 182 -17.75 6.27 17.04
C ASN A 182 -18.91 5.56 16.33
N LEU A 183 -18.75 4.28 15.98
CA LEU A 183 -19.86 3.49 15.44
C LEU A 183 -20.97 3.33 16.47
N MET A 184 -20.63 3.00 17.71
CA MET A 184 -21.59 2.83 18.81
C MET A 184 -22.36 4.13 19.09
N THR A 185 -21.66 5.26 19.10
CA THR A 185 -22.27 6.58 19.34
C THR A 185 -23.09 7.06 18.14
N ASN A 186 -22.66 6.77 16.92
CA ASN A 186 -23.39 7.14 15.70
C ASN A 186 -23.41 5.99 14.67
N PRO A 187 -24.39 5.07 14.77
CA PRO A 187 -24.47 3.88 13.90
C PRO A 187 -24.60 4.19 12.40
N THR A 188 -25.05 5.40 12.04
CA THR A 188 -25.18 5.80 10.63
C THR A 188 -23.84 5.83 9.92
N ILE A 189 -22.76 6.13 10.65
CA ILE A 189 -21.40 6.17 10.11
C ILE A 189 -20.96 4.79 9.59
N GLY A 190 -21.41 3.71 10.23
CA GLY A 190 -21.08 2.35 9.81
C GLY A 190 -21.56 2.01 8.40
N LYS A 191 -22.59 2.71 7.89
CA LYS A 191 -23.05 2.58 6.50
C LYS A 191 -22.05 3.11 5.48
N TYR A 192 -21.11 3.96 5.89
CA TYR A 192 -20.09 4.51 4.99
C TYR A 192 -18.86 3.61 4.87
N VAL A 193 -18.66 2.69 5.81
CA VAL A 193 -17.50 1.81 5.85
C VAL A 193 -17.57 0.80 4.71
N GLU A 194 -16.60 0.88 3.79
CA GLU A 194 -16.44 -0.05 2.67
C GLU A 194 -15.14 -0.89 2.79
N PHE A 195 -14.13 -0.43 3.52
CA PHE A 195 -12.84 -1.12 3.66
C PHE A 195 -12.38 -1.10 5.11
N MET A 196 -11.98 -2.26 5.62
CA MET A 196 -11.40 -2.43 6.95
C MET A 196 -10.01 -3.06 6.82
N ASP A 197 -8.97 -2.30 7.12
CA ASP A 197 -7.58 -2.65 6.79
C ASP A 197 -6.69 -2.75 8.04
N PHE A 198 -6.24 -3.96 8.34
CA PHE A 198 -5.32 -4.30 9.43
C PHE A 198 -3.93 -4.73 8.91
N GLN A 199 -3.58 -4.47 7.65
CA GLN A 199 -2.29 -4.89 7.08
C GLN A 199 -1.09 -4.15 7.69
N GLN A 200 -1.31 -2.97 8.26
CA GLN A 200 -0.28 -2.19 8.97
C GLN A 200 -0.47 -2.23 10.50
N PHE A 201 -1.41 -3.04 10.98
CA PHE A 201 -1.69 -3.16 12.40
C PHE A 201 -0.50 -3.79 13.11
N THR A 202 -0.10 -3.22 14.23
CA THR A 202 0.82 -3.85 15.17
C THR A 202 0.36 -3.57 16.60
N SER A 203 0.30 -4.62 17.41
CA SER A 203 0.13 -4.53 18.85
C SER A 203 1.46 -4.20 19.55
N ILE A 204 2.60 -4.54 18.92
CA ILE A 204 3.95 -4.27 19.40
C ILE A 204 4.32 -2.81 19.09
N GLY A 205 4.19 -1.93 20.09
CA GLY A 205 4.92 -0.66 20.12
C GLY A 205 6.35 -0.86 20.66
N LEU A 206 7.24 0.13 20.42
CA LEU A 206 8.62 0.17 20.94
C LEU A 206 8.69 -0.28 22.42
N GLY A 207 9.04 -1.54 22.67
CA GLY A 207 9.33 -2.07 24.01
C GLY A 207 8.26 -2.94 24.72
N ARG A 208 7.17 -3.38 24.08
CA ARG A 208 6.18 -4.28 24.74
C ARG A 208 6.44 -5.77 24.47
N THR A 209 6.22 -6.59 25.50
CA THR A 209 6.33 -8.07 25.39
C THR A 209 5.03 -8.68 24.86
N GLY A 210 5.09 -9.90 24.30
CA GLY A 210 3.90 -10.61 23.79
C GLY A 210 2.79 -10.81 24.84
N ARG A 211 3.13 -10.87 26.13
CA ARG A 211 2.18 -10.94 27.26
C ARG A 211 1.38 -9.64 27.42
N MET A 212 2.03 -8.48 27.27
CA MET A 212 1.35 -7.17 27.36
C MET A 212 0.41 -6.92 26.18
N ASN A 213 0.60 -7.60 25.05
CA ASN A 213 -0.29 -7.51 23.90
C ASN A 213 -1.59 -8.32 24.09
N GLN A 214 -1.55 -9.41 24.86
CA GLN A 214 -2.74 -10.20 25.20
C GLN A 214 -3.72 -9.43 26.10
N GLU A 215 -3.26 -8.38 26.78
CA GLU A 215 -4.08 -7.49 27.61
C GLU A 215 -4.77 -6.37 26.81
N ILE A 216 -4.48 -6.24 25.51
CA ILE A 216 -5.10 -5.23 24.64
C ILE A 216 -6.54 -5.63 24.35
N GLN A 217 -7.47 -5.22 25.20
CA GLN A 217 -8.91 -5.47 25.04
C GLN A 217 -9.57 -4.68 23.89
N MET A 218 -8.82 -3.76 23.28
CA MET A 218 -9.29 -2.86 22.23
C MET A 218 -9.52 -3.56 20.89
N VAL A 219 -8.69 -4.54 20.54
CA VAL A 219 -8.83 -5.35 19.32
C VAL A 219 -8.90 -6.79 19.77
N THR A 220 -10.10 -7.34 19.68
CA THR A 220 -10.47 -8.68 20.11
C THR A 220 -11.50 -9.24 19.15
N SER A 221 -11.70 -10.56 19.12
CA SER A 221 -12.75 -11.14 18.26
C SER A 221 -14.14 -10.56 18.54
N ARG A 222 -14.44 -10.26 19.81
CA ARG A 222 -15.69 -9.58 20.22
C ARG A 222 -15.81 -8.18 19.63
N THR A 223 -14.78 -7.35 19.76
CA THR A 223 -14.83 -5.96 19.29
C THR A 223 -14.83 -5.89 17.76
N ILE A 224 -14.09 -6.78 17.09
CA ILE A 224 -14.15 -6.94 15.62
C ILE A 224 -15.56 -7.37 15.19
N ALA A 225 -16.14 -8.39 15.81
CA ALA A 225 -17.50 -8.84 15.49
C ALA A 225 -18.55 -7.72 15.69
N GLN A 226 -18.43 -6.92 16.75
CA GLN A 226 -19.29 -5.75 16.98
C GLN A 226 -19.15 -4.72 15.85
N ALA A 227 -17.92 -4.40 15.43
CA ALA A 227 -17.71 -3.50 14.30
C ALA A 227 -18.31 -4.04 13.00
N LEU A 228 -18.16 -5.34 12.73
CA LEU A 228 -18.72 -5.99 11.54
C LEU A 228 -20.26 -5.94 11.51
N GLN A 229 -20.93 -6.12 12.66
CA GLN A 229 -22.39 -5.99 12.77
C GLN A 229 -22.90 -4.59 12.38
N MET A 230 -22.09 -3.56 12.60
CA MET A 230 -22.44 -2.17 12.34
C MET A 230 -22.00 -1.67 10.96
N THR A 231 -21.31 -2.51 10.16
CA THR A 231 -20.73 -2.12 8.87
C THR A 231 -21.29 -2.95 7.70
N PRO A 232 -22.60 -2.83 7.40
CA PRO A 232 -23.28 -3.70 6.43
C PRO A 232 -22.82 -3.52 4.97
N ASN A 233 -22.06 -2.45 4.68
CA ASN A 233 -21.57 -2.12 3.35
C ASN A 233 -20.10 -2.51 3.11
N LEU A 234 -19.50 -3.26 4.03
CA LEU A 234 -18.12 -3.69 3.94
C LEU A 234 -17.88 -4.51 2.66
N ARG A 235 -16.82 -4.15 1.93
CA ARG A 235 -16.41 -4.75 0.66
C ARG A 235 -15.07 -5.46 0.76
N GLU A 236 -14.14 -4.93 1.56
CA GLU A 236 -12.84 -5.55 1.75
C GLU A 236 -12.50 -5.59 3.25
N PHE A 237 -12.06 -6.76 3.70
CA PHE A 237 -11.54 -6.97 5.05
C PHE A 237 -10.14 -7.57 4.93
N LEU A 238 -9.12 -6.86 5.40
CA LEU A 238 -7.71 -7.19 5.19
C LEU A 238 -7.03 -7.47 6.53
N ALA A 239 -7.10 -8.72 6.98
CA ALA A 239 -6.44 -9.22 8.18
C ALA A 239 -4.98 -9.62 7.93
N SER A 240 -4.18 -9.56 8.99
CA SER A 240 -2.78 -9.97 8.99
C SER A 240 -2.49 -10.91 10.16
N GLU A 241 -1.30 -11.51 10.17
CA GLU A 241 -0.78 -12.31 11.29
C GLU A 241 -0.90 -11.62 12.66
N ASN A 242 -0.93 -10.28 12.69
CA ASN A 242 -0.99 -9.52 13.95
C ASN A 242 -2.37 -9.52 14.63
N ILE A 243 -3.44 -9.94 13.92
CA ILE A 243 -4.79 -10.08 14.49
C ILE A 243 -5.33 -11.51 14.35
N GLN A 244 -4.48 -12.48 14.03
CA GLN A 244 -4.91 -13.85 13.71
C GLN A 244 -5.66 -14.54 14.85
N ASP A 245 -5.30 -14.26 16.12
CA ASP A 245 -5.95 -14.83 17.30
C ASP A 245 -7.32 -14.20 17.59
N ASP A 246 -7.61 -13.05 16.98
CA ASP A 246 -8.89 -12.34 17.08
C ASP A 246 -9.85 -12.71 15.94
N MET A 247 -9.44 -13.61 15.04
CA MET A 247 -10.22 -14.10 13.91
C MET A 247 -10.96 -15.40 14.25
N ASP A 248 -11.80 -15.36 15.27
CA ASP A 248 -12.58 -16.52 15.71
C ASP A 248 -13.74 -16.89 14.76
N VAL A 249 -14.43 -17.99 15.08
CA VAL A 249 -15.54 -18.49 14.26
C VAL A 249 -16.68 -17.48 14.11
N ILE A 250 -16.91 -16.60 15.09
CA ILE A 250 -17.95 -15.58 15.03
C ILE A 250 -17.56 -14.49 14.03
N VAL A 251 -16.31 -14.04 14.05
CA VAL A 251 -15.79 -13.07 13.08
C VAL A 251 -15.85 -13.66 11.67
N LEU A 252 -15.36 -14.89 11.49
CA LEU A 252 -15.40 -15.57 10.19
C LEU A 252 -16.82 -15.78 9.67
N ASP A 253 -17.77 -16.16 10.54
CA ASP A 253 -19.18 -16.29 10.19
C ASP A 253 -19.78 -14.97 9.68
N HIS A 254 -19.42 -13.83 10.30
CA HIS A 254 -19.84 -12.54 9.78
C HIS A 254 -19.29 -12.28 8.38
N LEU A 255 -18.01 -12.54 8.15
CA LEU A 255 -17.34 -12.29 6.87
C LEU A 255 -17.87 -13.16 5.73
N PHE A 256 -18.10 -14.46 5.99
CA PHE A 256 -18.49 -15.42 4.95
C PHE A 256 -20.01 -15.55 4.77
N ASN A 257 -20.79 -15.55 5.86
CA ASN A 257 -22.22 -15.84 5.82
C ASN A 257 -23.10 -14.59 5.90
N LYS A 258 -22.73 -13.57 6.70
CA LYS A 258 -23.61 -12.41 6.97
C LYS A 258 -23.36 -11.20 6.08
N LEU A 259 -22.11 -10.94 5.69
CA LEU A 259 -21.75 -9.74 4.93
C LEU A 259 -21.82 -9.97 3.42
N ASN A 260 -22.98 -9.64 2.84
CA ASN A 260 -23.32 -9.94 1.44
C ASN A 260 -22.61 -9.09 0.39
N ARG A 261 -21.87 -8.05 0.80
CA ARG A 261 -21.19 -7.10 -0.10
C ARG A 261 -19.67 -7.31 -0.14
N ILE A 262 -19.15 -8.27 0.62
CA ILE A 262 -17.72 -8.61 0.66
C ILE A 262 -17.28 -9.10 -0.71
N LYS A 263 -16.23 -8.48 -1.22
CA LYS A 263 -15.56 -8.79 -2.48
C LYS A 263 -14.16 -9.33 -2.27
N ALA A 264 -13.47 -8.87 -1.24
CA ALA A 264 -12.10 -9.25 -0.93
C ALA A 264 -11.92 -9.63 0.53
N LEU A 265 -11.24 -10.76 0.75
CA LEU A 265 -10.75 -11.20 2.05
C LEU A 265 -9.26 -11.50 1.95
N ASP A 266 -8.46 -11.02 2.89
CA ASP A 266 -7.03 -11.31 2.97
C ASP A 266 -6.70 -11.70 4.41
N PHE A 267 -6.08 -12.85 4.61
CA PHE A 267 -5.66 -13.37 5.92
C PHE A 267 -4.13 -13.53 5.98
N CYS A 268 -3.41 -12.61 5.35
CA CYS A 268 -1.96 -12.68 5.14
C CYS A 268 -1.17 -13.06 6.40
N GLY A 269 -0.49 -14.21 6.35
CA GLY A 269 0.37 -14.72 7.42
C GLY A 269 -0.36 -15.33 8.61
N ALA A 270 -1.69 -15.38 8.62
CA ALA A 270 -2.45 -15.95 9.72
C ALA A 270 -2.32 -17.47 9.74
N SER A 271 -1.62 -18.00 10.74
CA SER A 271 -1.27 -19.41 10.90
C SER A 271 -1.37 -19.90 12.35
N SER A 272 -2.01 -19.17 13.27
CA SER A 272 -2.18 -19.64 14.64
C SER A 272 -3.13 -20.83 14.74
N GLU A 273 -3.01 -21.60 15.82
CA GLU A 273 -3.88 -22.75 16.09
C GLU A 273 -5.33 -22.30 16.33
N ALA A 274 -5.54 -21.16 17.01
CA ALA A 274 -6.85 -20.57 17.24
C ALA A 274 -7.54 -20.20 15.92
N PHE A 275 -6.80 -19.54 15.01
CA PHE A 275 -7.27 -19.21 13.67
C PHE A 275 -7.66 -20.46 12.86
N ALA A 276 -6.80 -21.50 12.88
CA ALA A 276 -7.10 -22.75 12.18
C ALA A 276 -8.34 -23.45 12.74
N THR A 277 -8.47 -23.52 14.06
CA THR A 277 -9.64 -24.11 14.76
C THR A 277 -10.93 -23.35 14.43
N ALA A 278 -10.86 -22.02 14.32
CA ALA A 278 -12.00 -21.21 13.92
C ALA A 278 -12.49 -21.56 12.51
N PHE A 279 -11.57 -21.72 11.55
CA PHE A 279 -11.91 -22.17 10.19
C PHE A 279 -12.42 -23.62 10.14
N GLU A 280 -11.94 -24.49 11.04
CA GLU A 280 -12.47 -25.86 11.14
C GLU A 280 -13.90 -25.90 11.66
N THR A 281 -14.22 -25.02 12.60
CA THR A 281 -15.57 -24.92 13.18
C THR A 281 -16.54 -24.16 12.28
N LEU A 282 -16.03 -23.30 11.41
CA LEU A 282 -16.83 -22.48 10.50
C LEU A 282 -17.68 -23.33 9.55
N THR A 283 -19.00 -23.11 9.61
CA THR A 283 -19.95 -23.67 8.66
C THR A 283 -20.22 -22.67 7.54
N ILE A 284 -20.17 -23.11 6.28
CA ILE A 284 -20.48 -22.28 5.12
C ILE A 284 -21.89 -22.56 4.65
N GLU A 285 -22.75 -21.54 4.74
CA GLU A 285 -24.20 -21.72 4.55
C GLU A 285 -24.65 -21.40 3.12
N ARG A 286 -23.77 -20.88 2.27
CA ARG A 286 -24.14 -20.28 0.98
C ARG A 286 -23.00 -20.25 -0.03
N ASP A 287 -23.38 -20.04 -1.29
CA ASP A 287 -22.43 -19.69 -2.34
C ASP A 287 -22.05 -18.21 -2.27
N PHE A 288 -20.79 -17.90 -2.57
CA PHE A 288 -20.24 -16.56 -2.49
C PHE A 288 -20.41 -15.82 -3.81
N THR A 289 -21.54 -15.14 -3.98
CA THR A 289 -21.86 -14.39 -5.20
C THR A 289 -21.04 -13.10 -5.35
N SER A 290 -20.63 -12.49 -4.23
CA SER A 290 -19.91 -11.21 -4.22
C SER A 290 -18.39 -11.33 -4.14
N ILE A 291 -17.86 -12.42 -3.55
CA ILE A 291 -16.42 -12.60 -3.33
C ILE A 291 -15.73 -12.89 -4.66
N THR A 292 -14.77 -12.04 -5.02
CA THR A 292 -13.97 -12.18 -6.25
C THR A 292 -12.49 -12.32 -5.95
N LYS A 293 -12.03 -12.02 -4.73
CA LYS A 293 -10.62 -11.99 -4.34
C LYS A 293 -10.46 -12.63 -2.96
N ILE A 294 -9.62 -13.65 -2.84
CA ILE A 294 -9.31 -14.26 -1.54
C ILE A 294 -7.83 -14.60 -1.44
N SER A 295 -7.24 -14.37 -0.27
CA SER A 295 -5.84 -14.64 0.00
C SER A 295 -5.68 -15.35 1.34
N PHE A 296 -5.00 -16.50 1.28
CA PHE A 296 -4.54 -17.32 2.40
C PHE A 296 -3.00 -17.44 2.39
N HIS A 297 -2.33 -16.37 1.95
CA HIS A 297 -0.87 -16.35 1.82
C HIS A 297 -0.21 -16.65 3.17
N ASP A 298 0.65 -17.66 3.22
CA ASP A 298 1.31 -18.12 4.46
C ASP A 298 0.31 -18.49 5.58
N CYS A 299 -0.88 -19.01 5.22
CA CYS A 299 -1.81 -19.69 6.14
C CYS A 299 -1.53 -21.20 6.20
N SER A 300 -0.32 -21.57 6.61
CA SER A 300 0.21 -22.94 6.52
C SER A 300 -0.48 -23.94 7.44
N ASN A 301 -1.01 -23.48 8.57
CA ASN A 301 -1.70 -24.31 9.55
C ASN A 301 -3.18 -24.61 9.20
N LEU A 302 -3.72 -24.02 8.13
CA LEU A 302 -5.05 -24.41 7.64
C LEU A 302 -5.00 -25.79 7.00
N SER A 303 -5.90 -26.68 7.41
CA SER A 303 -6.01 -28.00 6.80
C SER A 303 -6.56 -27.91 5.37
N SER A 304 -6.31 -28.96 4.58
CA SER A 304 -6.92 -29.12 3.25
C SER A 304 -8.46 -29.14 3.31
N GLY A 305 -9.04 -29.61 4.41
CA GLY A 305 -10.49 -29.67 4.62
C GLY A 305 -11.16 -28.29 4.60
N VAL A 306 -10.46 -27.26 5.08
CA VAL A 306 -10.93 -25.86 5.02
C VAL A 306 -11.13 -25.43 3.56
N PHE A 307 -10.15 -25.69 2.71
CA PHE A 307 -10.22 -25.32 1.28
C PHE A 307 -11.27 -26.13 0.53
N HIS A 308 -11.43 -27.41 0.85
CA HIS A 308 -12.49 -28.27 0.30
C HIS A 308 -13.90 -27.71 0.59
N ARG A 309 -14.12 -27.11 1.77
CA ARG A 309 -15.41 -26.47 2.08
C ARG A 309 -15.60 -25.12 1.40
N LEU A 310 -14.53 -24.31 1.29
CA LEU A 310 -14.61 -22.92 0.83
C LEU A 310 -14.56 -22.77 -0.70
N LEU A 311 -13.61 -23.41 -1.37
CA LEU A 311 -13.33 -23.15 -2.79
C LEU A 311 -14.51 -23.47 -3.72
N PRO A 312 -15.30 -24.55 -3.52
CA PRO A 312 -16.47 -24.84 -4.35
C PRO A 312 -17.57 -23.77 -4.31
N ARG A 313 -17.53 -22.86 -3.33
CA ARG A 313 -18.53 -21.79 -3.13
C ARG A 313 -18.16 -20.49 -3.84
N LEU A 314 -16.91 -20.34 -4.32
CA LEU A 314 -16.39 -19.10 -4.90
C LEU A 314 -16.70 -18.97 -6.40
N ILE A 315 -17.97 -18.79 -6.74
CA ILE A 315 -18.47 -18.85 -8.13
C ILE A 315 -17.94 -17.74 -9.05
N ASN A 316 -17.54 -16.58 -8.51
CA ASN A 316 -17.06 -15.41 -9.24
C ASN A 316 -15.57 -15.11 -8.97
N LEU A 317 -14.80 -16.12 -8.54
CA LEU A 317 -13.40 -15.94 -8.16
C LEU A 317 -12.53 -15.44 -9.32
N GLN A 318 -11.71 -14.44 -9.04
CA GLN A 318 -10.78 -13.80 -9.98
C GLN A 318 -9.34 -13.76 -9.46
N ARG A 319 -9.12 -13.58 -8.15
CA ARG A 319 -7.79 -13.58 -7.55
C ARG A 319 -7.75 -14.58 -6.39
N LEU A 320 -6.80 -15.50 -6.44
CA LEU A 320 -6.62 -16.55 -5.45
C LEU A 320 -5.14 -16.62 -5.05
N ASP A 321 -4.86 -16.34 -3.77
CA ASP A 321 -3.55 -16.59 -3.16
C ASP A 321 -3.62 -17.78 -2.21
N LEU A 322 -2.88 -18.84 -2.51
CA LEU A 322 -2.72 -20.03 -1.68
C LEU A 322 -1.26 -20.30 -1.35
N ASN A 323 -0.38 -19.29 -1.48
CA ASN A 323 1.06 -19.43 -1.22
C ASN A 323 1.29 -20.09 0.16
N HIS A 324 2.09 -21.15 0.16
CA HIS A 324 2.51 -21.87 1.37
C HIS A 324 1.31 -22.32 2.24
N THR A 325 0.31 -22.93 1.60
CA THR A 325 -0.82 -23.58 2.27
C THR A 325 -0.79 -25.10 2.06
N SER A 326 -1.62 -25.81 2.82
CA SER A 326 -1.81 -27.27 2.69
C SER A 326 -2.80 -27.67 1.59
N ILE A 327 -3.00 -26.83 0.56
CA ILE A 327 -3.89 -27.14 -0.56
C ILE A 327 -3.37 -28.34 -1.36
N THR A 328 -4.29 -29.23 -1.76
CA THR A 328 -4.01 -30.33 -2.69
C THR A 328 -4.51 -30.00 -4.09
N SER A 329 -3.91 -30.64 -5.09
CA SER A 329 -4.30 -30.45 -6.49
C SER A 329 -5.72 -30.97 -6.80
N SER A 330 -6.23 -31.94 -6.04
CA SER A 330 -7.60 -32.45 -6.22
C SER A 330 -8.64 -31.40 -5.83
N ILE A 331 -8.41 -30.66 -4.74
CA ILE A 331 -9.31 -29.59 -4.28
C ILE A 331 -9.32 -28.42 -5.28
N LEU A 332 -8.20 -28.14 -5.95
CA LEU A 332 -8.16 -27.10 -7.01
C LEU A 332 -9.16 -27.40 -8.14
N LEU A 333 -9.42 -28.67 -8.44
CA LEU A 333 -10.38 -29.09 -9.47
C LEU A 333 -11.85 -28.86 -9.05
N GLU A 334 -12.08 -28.56 -7.77
CA GLU A 334 -13.42 -28.27 -7.23
C GLU A 334 -13.79 -26.78 -7.34
N ILE A 335 -12.83 -25.92 -7.71
CA ILE A 335 -13.12 -24.50 -8.00
C ILE A 335 -14.22 -24.44 -9.08
N PRO A 336 -15.27 -23.62 -8.91
CA PRO A 336 -16.37 -23.58 -9.86
C PRO A 336 -15.92 -23.26 -11.28
N LYS A 337 -16.53 -23.94 -12.26
CA LYS A 337 -16.31 -23.67 -13.70
C LYS A 337 -16.75 -22.26 -14.11
N THR A 338 -17.52 -21.56 -13.28
CA THR A 338 -17.93 -20.16 -13.48
C THR A 338 -16.83 -19.16 -13.12
N ALA A 339 -15.87 -19.55 -12.26
CA ALA A 339 -14.75 -18.71 -11.90
C ALA A 339 -13.92 -18.33 -13.14
N LYS A 340 -13.23 -17.19 -13.05
CA LYS A 340 -12.40 -16.63 -14.12
C LYS A 340 -11.15 -16.04 -13.51
N LEU A 341 -10.18 -16.91 -13.21
CA LEU A 341 -8.95 -16.51 -12.54
C LEU A 341 -8.12 -15.59 -13.43
N THR A 342 -7.68 -14.50 -12.82
CA THR A 342 -6.76 -13.50 -13.36
C THR A 342 -5.43 -13.54 -12.62
N HIS A 343 -5.45 -13.86 -11.32
CA HIS A 343 -4.28 -13.99 -10.48
C HIS A 343 -4.35 -15.29 -9.69
N LEU A 344 -3.29 -16.09 -9.77
CA LEU A 344 -3.19 -17.36 -9.06
C LEU A 344 -1.79 -17.52 -8.48
N SER A 345 -1.71 -17.79 -7.19
CA SER A 345 -0.48 -18.18 -6.50
C SER A 345 -0.66 -19.56 -5.87
N LEU A 346 0.19 -20.50 -6.30
CA LEU A 346 0.33 -21.85 -5.76
C LEU A 346 1.78 -22.09 -5.27
N ALA A 347 2.51 -21.01 -4.99
CA ALA A 347 3.90 -21.09 -4.59
C ALA A 347 4.04 -21.83 -3.26
N ARG A 348 5.10 -22.63 -3.13
CA ARG A 348 5.47 -23.38 -1.91
C ARG A 348 4.34 -24.28 -1.36
N CYS A 349 3.38 -24.66 -2.20
CA CYS A 349 2.34 -25.64 -1.84
C CYS A 349 2.92 -27.05 -2.02
N SER A 350 3.30 -27.68 -0.90
CA SER A 350 4.04 -28.96 -0.91
C SER A 350 3.19 -30.18 -1.29
N GLN A 351 1.86 -30.08 -1.23
CA GLN A 351 0.93 -31.20 -1.47
C GLN A 351 0.32 -31.24 -2.88
N LEU A 352 0.90 -30.49 -3.83
CA LEU A 352 0.44 -30.50 -5.23
C LEU A 352 0.98 -31.72 -5.97
N THR A 353 0.10 -32.45 -6.65
CA THR A 353 0.50 -33.59 -7.49
C THR A 353 0.49 -33.24 -8.97
N THR A 354 1.38 -33.85 -9.73
CA THR A 354 1.63 -33.52 -11.15
C THR A 354 0.37 -33.59 -12.01
N LYS A 355 -0.36 -34.71 -11.98
CA LYS A 355 -1.48 -34.99 -12.89
C LYS A 355 -2.60 -33.96 -12.74
N ASP A 356 -3.06 -33.76 -11.51
CA ASP A 356 -4.20 -32.88 -11.24
C ASP A 356 -3.80 -31.41 -11.38
N LEU A 357 -2.55 -31.04 -11.05
CA LEU A 357 -2.05 -29.69 -11.28
C LEU A 357 -2.02 -29.34 -12.77
N ILE A 358 -1.54 -30.24 -13.62
CA ILE A 358 -1.58 -30.06 -15.08
C ILE A 358 -3.03 -29.94 -15.55
N ASN A 359 -3.91 -30.83 -15.10
CA ASN A 359 -5.33 -30.79 -15.46
C ASN A 359 -5.98 -29.46 -15.07
N PHE A 360 -5.67 -28.95 -13.88
CA PHE A 360 -6.16 -27.66 -13.41
C PHE A 360 -5.65 -26.50 -14.27
N LEU A 361 -4.33 -26.41 -14.50
CA LEU A 361 -3.73 -25.29 -15.23
C LEU A 361 -4.08 -25.29 -16.72
N VAL A 362 -4.19 -26.46 -17.34
CA VAL A 362 -4.37 -26.59 -18.80
C VAL A 362 -5.84 -26.69 -19.20
N SER A 363 -6.64 -27.44 -18.45
CA SER A 363 -7.99 -27.85 -18.90
C SER A 363 -9.11 -27.20 -18.09
N HIS A 364 -8.87 -26.82 -16.83
CA HIS A 364 -9.96 -26.36 -15.97
C HIS A 364 -10.51 -24.99 -16.39
N PRO A 365 -11.85 -24.81 -16.54
CA PRO A 365 -12.46 -23.58 -17.05
C PRO A 365 -12.14 -22.31 -16.24
N ALA A 366 -11.78 -22.45 -14.96
CA ALA A 366 -11.36 -21.31 -14.15
C ALA A 366 -10.06 -20.68 -14.61
N VAL A 367 -9.19 -21.43 -15.30
CA VAL A 367 -7.85 -20.99 -15.74
C VAL A 367 -7.76 -20.92 -17.26
N CYS A 368 -8.24 -21.94 -17.97
CA CYS A 368 -8.00 -22.14 -19.40
C CYS A 368 -8.77 -21.20 -20.34
N ARG A 369 -9.51 -20.22 -19.80
CA ARG A 369 -10.29 -19.23 -20.57
C ARG A 369 -9.49 -18.00 -21.03
N GLY A 370 -8.18 -18.00 -20.84
CA GLY A 370 -7.32 -16.92 -21.33
C GLY A 370 -7.35 -15.62 -20.50
N THR A 371 -7.92 -15.65 -19.30
CA THR A 371 -8.03 -14.48 -18.41
C THR A 371 -6.85 -14.30 -17.47
N LEU A 372 -5.99 -15.31 -17.34
CA LEU A 372 -4.87 -15.30 -16.40
C LEU A 372 -3.81 -14.27 -16.80
N LYS A 373 -3.49 -13.37 -15.86
CA LYS A 373 -2.50 -12.29 -16.00
C LYS A 373 -1.29 -12.47 -15.09
N TRP A 374 -1.48 -13.13 -13.94
CA TRP A 374 -0.48 -13.28 -12.91
C TRP A 374 -0.47 -14.72 -12.40
N LEU A 375 0.68 -15.40 -12.52
CA LEU A 375 0.85 -16.79 -12.10
C LEU A 375 2.14 -16.97 -11.28
N ASN A 376 2.02 -17.56 -10.10
CA ASN A 376 3.15 -17.95 -9.27
C ASN A 376 3.10 -19.45 -8.94
N LEU A 377 4.12 -20.18 -9.40
CA LEU A 377 4.33 -21.61 -9.18
C LEU A 377 5.69 -21.88 -8.52
N GLN A 378 6.26 -20.89 -7.84
CA GLN A 378 7.56 -21.01 -7.18
C GLN A 378 7.58 -22.19 -6.21
N ILE A 379 8.68 -22.94 -6.19
CA ILE A 379 8.98 -23.94 -5.17
C ILE A 379 10.27 -23.59 -4.46
N ASP A 380 10.49 -24.15 -3.28
CA ASP A 380 11.77 -24.05 -2.61
C ASP A 380 12.81 -24.90 -3.34
N SER A 381 14.05 -24.40 -3.46
CA SER A 381 15.12 -25.03 -4.25
C SER A 381 15.48 -26.46 -3.79
N ASN A 382 15.11 -26.82 -2.55
CA ASN A 382 15.40 -28.11 -1.94
C ASN A 382 14.24 -29.11 -2.07
N VAL A 383 13.11 -28.68 -2.66
CA VAL A 383 11.91 -29.50 -2.82
C VAL A 383 11.85 -30.05 -4.24
N ILE A 384 11.41 -31.31 -4.37
CA ILE A 384 11.20 -31.92 -5.68
C ILE A 384 10.00 -31.22 -6.35
N SER A 385 10.22 -30.73 -7.57
CA SER A 385 9.16 -30.05 -8.30
C SER A 385 7.99 -31.01 -8.61
N PRO A 386 6.73 -30.56 -8.42
CA PRO A 386 5.56 -31.32 -8.89
C PRO A 386 5.50 -31.36 -10.43
N LEU A 387 6.23 -30.50 -11.13
CA LEU A 387 6.35 -30.49 -12.58
C LEU A 387 7.81 -30.75 -12.95
N SER A 388 8.13 -31.98 -13.37
CA SER A 388 9.44 -32.25 -13.99
C SER A 388 9.66 -31.37 -15.23
N ASP A 389 10.87 -31.33 -15.76
CA ASP A 389 11.20 -30.55 -16.97
C ASP A 389 10.24 -30.84 -18.15
N ILE A 390 9.92 -32.12 -18.37
CA ILE A 390 8.97 -32.57 -19.40
C ILE A 390 7.56 -32.06 -19.11
N TYR A 391 7.09 -32.19 -17.87
CA TYR A 391 5.75 -31.78 -17.48
C TYR A 391 5.58 -30.26 -17.42
N LEU A 392 6.62 -29.53 -16.99
CA LEU A 392 6.65 -28.07 -17.04
C LEU A 392 6.57 -27.57 -18.48
N HIS A 393 7.37 -28.17 -19.38
CA HIS A 393 7.34 -27.86 -20.80
C HIS A 393 5.95 -28.10 -21.39
N TYR A 394 5.34 -29.26 -21.12
CA TYR A 394 3.97 -29.56 -21.54
C TYR A 394 2.97 -28.53 -21.00
N THR A 395 3.03 -28.26 -19.69
CA THR A 395 2.11 -27.32 -19.01
C THR A 395 2.17 -25.94 -19.64
N LEU A 396 3.37 -25.37 -19.82
CA LEU A 396 3.53 -24.03 -20.38
C LEU A 396 3.14 -23.96 -21.86
N LYS A 397 3.38 -25.03 -22.64
CA LYS A 397 2.96 -25.12 -24.04
C LYS A 397 1.43 -25.08 -24.19
N HIS A 398 0.72 -25.74 -23.27
CA HIS A 398 -0.73 -25.90 -23.31
C HIS A 398 -1.51 -24.93 -22.41
N LEU A 399 -0.83 -24.16 -21.55
CA LEU A 399 -1.44 -23.09 -20.76
C LEU A 399 -2.02 -22.00 -21.67
N ASN A 400 -3.33 -21.79 -21.60
CA ASN A 400 -4.01 -20.73 -22.33
C ASN A 400 -4.04 -19.43 -21.51
N ALA A 401 -2.98 -18.63 -21.60
CA ALA A 401 -2.83 -17.36 -20.90
C ALA A 401 -2.19 -16.28 -21.79
N PRO A 402 -2.85 -15.83 -22.88
CA PRO A 402 -2.26 -14.85 -23.81
C PRO A 402 -2.05 -13.46 -23.18
N GLN A 403 -2.73 -13.18 -22.07
CA GLN A 403 -2.65 -11.92 -21.31
C GLN A 403 -1.73 -12.06 -20.09
N LEU A 404 -0.88 -13.09 -20.02
CA LEU A 404 0.04 -13.29 -18.90
C LEU A 404 1.12 -12.21 -18.88
N VAL A 405 1.19 -11.47 -17.77
CA VAL A 405 2.08 -10.33 -17.54
C VAL A 405 3.13 -10.63 -16.45
N TYR A 406 2.78 -11.49 -15.49
CA TYR A 406 3.69 -11.95 -14.44
C TYR A 406 3.74 -13.47 -14.39
N LEU A 407 4.96 -14.01 -14.35
CA LEU A 407 5.19 -15.44 -14.17
C LEU A 407 6.36 -15.68 -13.23
N ASN A 408 6.10 -16.45 -12.16
CA ASN A 408 7.14 -16.92 -11.25
C ASN A 408 7.24 -18.45 -11.28
N LEU A 409 8.42 -18.92 -11.70
CA LEU A 409 8.83 -20.31 -11.81
C LEU A 409 10.10 -20.59 -10.97
N GLY A 410 10.37 -19.77 -9.94
CA GLY A 410 11.54 -19.96 -9.08
C GLY A 410 11.61 -21.37 -8.51
N GLY A 411 12.79 -21.98 -8.53
CA GLY A 411 13.03 -23.36 -8.11
C GLY A 411 12.55 -24.45 -9.07
N MET A 412 11.70 -24.14 -10.06
CA MET A 412 11.22 -25.12 -11.05
C MET A 412 12.34 -25.49 -12.04
N PRO A 413 12.28 -26.67 -12.72
CA PRO A 413 13.31 -27.12 -13.66
C PRO A 413 13.26 -26.38 -15.01
N VAL A 414 13.44 -25.07 -14.97
CA VAL A 414 13.49 -24.19 -16.14
C VAL A 414 14.83 -24.38 -16.86
N ASN A 415 14.75 -24.62 -18.18
CA ASN A 415 15.89 -24.78 -19.08
C ASN A 415 15.67 -23.97 -20.38
N PHE A 416 16.61 -24.04 -21.32
CA PHE A 416 16.53 -23.33 -22.61
C PHE A 416 15.22 -23.58 -23.39
N LYS A 417 14.71 -24.82 -23.42
CA LYS A 417 13.45 -25.15 -24.12
C LYS A 417 12.26 -24.45 -23.47
N THR A 418 12.28 -24.32 -22.14
CA THR A 418 11.27 -23.57 -21.40
C THR A 418 11.30 -22.09 -21.79
N LEU A 419 12.48 -21.46 -21.84
CA LEU A 419 12.62 -20.06 -22.25
C LEU A 419 12.07 -19.78 -23.65
N ILE A 420 12.31 -20.68 -24.62
CA ILE A 420 11.73 -20.56 -25.97
C ILE A 420 10.19 -20.54 -25.91
N ILE A 421 9.59 -21.44 -25.13
CA ILE A 421 8.12 -21.44 -24.97
C ILE A 421 7.65 -20.12 -24.37
N LEU A 422 8.30 -19.65 -23.30
CA LEU A 422 7.89 -18.41 -22.62
C LEU A 422 7.85 -17.23 -23.60
N LYS A 423 8.91 -17.07 -24.40
CA LYS A 423 9.03 -16.01 -25.41
C LYS A 423 7.92 -16.09 -26.47
N ASN A 424 7.61 -17.30 -26.94
CA ASN A 424 6.67 -17.51 -28.04
C ASN A 424 5.19 -17.48 -27.60
N LYS A 425 4.89 -17.94 -26.38
CA LYS A 425 3.52 -18.13 -25.90
C LYS A 425 2.98 -16.95 -25.08
N PHE A 426 3.86 -16.21 -24.41
CA PHE A 426 3.47 -15.14 -23.48
C PHE A 426 4.05 -13.80 -23.93
N PRO A 427 3.55 -13.22 -25.04
CA PRO A 427 4.09 -11.98 -25.59
C PRO A 427 3.90 -10.79 -24.65
N GLN A 428 2.92 -10.82 -23.74
CA GLN A 428 2.66 -9.73 -22.78
C GLN A 428 3.49 -9.86 -21.48
N LEU A 429 4.38 -10.85 -21.39
CA LEU A 429 5.12 -11.13 -20.15
C LEU A 429 6.10 -9.99 -19.85
N THR A 430 5.92 -9.36 -18.68
CA THR A 430 6.67 -8.19 -18.22
C THR A 430 7.58 -8.51 -17.04
N SER A 431 7.14 -9.38 -16.13
CA SER A 431 7.92 -9.83 -14.97
C SER A 431 8.09 -11.34 -15.02
N LEU A 432 9.34 -11.78 -15.02
CA LEU A 432 9.71 -13.20 -15.02
C LEU A 432 10.63 -13.51 -13.85
N ASN A 433 10.27 -14.52 -13.05
CA ASN A 433 11.14 -15.10 -12.04
C ASN A 433 11.49 -16.53 -12.40
N ILE A 434 12.78 -16.78 -12.55
CA ILE A 434 13.40 -18.08 -12.84
C ILE A 434 14.57 -18.32 -11.89
N SER A 435 14.46 -17.83 -10.65
CA SER A 435 15.45 -18.07 -9.61
C SER A 435 15.75 -19.57 -9.48
N HIS A 436 17.02 -19.91 -9.26
CA HIS A 436 17.51 -21.30 -9.17
C HIS A 436 17.29 -22.17 -10.43
N ALA A 437 17.02 -21.57 -11.59
CA ALA A 437 16.88 -22.29 -12.85
C ALA A 437 18.19 -22.91 -13.35
N GLN A 438 18.06 -23.92 -14.23
CA GLN A 438 19.17 -24.61 -14.89
C GLN A 438 19.39 -24.06 -16.31
N VAL A 439 19.78 -22.78 -16.40
CA VAL A 439 20.01 -22.07 -17.65
C VAL A 439 21.45 -21.57 -17.73
N LYS A 440 21.99 -21.41 -18.94
CA LYS A 440 23.30 -20.80 -19.18
C LYS A 440 23.15 -19.31 -19.52
N PRO A 441 24.21 -18.50 -19.39
CA PRO A 441 24.17 -17.09 -19.81
C PRO A 441 23.77 -16.91 -21.28
N GLU A 442 24.18 -17.82 -22.17
CA GLU A 442 23.83 -17.80 -23.60
C GLU A 442 22.34 -17.99 -23.83
N ASP A 443 21.70 -18.88 -23.06
CA ASP A 443 20.26 -19.15 -23.12
C ASP A 443 19.45 -17.89 -22.77
N LEU A 444 19.90 -17.17 -21.74
CA LEU A 444 19.27 -15.91 -21.31
C LEU A 444 19.48 -14.79 -22.34
N ASN A 445 20.66 -14.71 -22.93
CA ASN A 445 20.92 -13.74 -24.00
C ASN A 445 20.00 -13.98 -25.21
N GLU A 446 19.80 -15.25 -25.61
CA GLU A 446 18.88 -15.59 -26.71
C GLU A 446 17.41 -15.33 -26.35
N TYR A 447 17.02 -15.56 -25.10
CA TYR A 447 15.70 -15.21 -24.61
C TYR A 447 15.44 -13.70 -24.67
N MET A 448 16.41 -12.89 -24.25
CA MET A 448 16.29 -11.42 -24.22
C MET A 448 16.45 -10.77 -25.60
N LYS A 449 17.11 -11.43 -26.55
CA LYS A 449 17.27 -10.94 -27.93
C LYS A 449 15.89 -10.63 -28.54
N ASP A 450 15.69 -9.40 -29.02
CA ASP A 450 14.42 -8.92 -29.60
C ASP A 450 13.20 -9.02 -28.64
N ASN A 451 13.42 -9.24 -27.35
CA ASN A 451 12.36 -9.29 -26.34
C ASN A 451 12.31 -7.99 -25.55
N HIS A 452 11.44 -7.08 -26.00
CA HIS A 452 11.29 -5.75 -25.41
C HIS A 452 10.18 -5.65 -24.35
N ASN A 453 9.51 -6.75 -24.00
CA ASN A 453 8.39 -6.71 -23.06
C ASN A 453 8.82 -6.97 -21.62
N ILE A 454 9.92 -7.69 -21.41
CA ILE A 454 10.46 -8.00 -20.08
C ILE A 454 11.07 -6.74 -19.45
N MET A 455 10.48 -6.30 -18.34
CA MET A 455 10.94 -5.15 -17.54
C MET A 455 11.62 -5.59 -16.23
N TYR A 456 11.32 -6.78 -15.72
CA TYR A 456 11.94 -7.31 -14.51
C TYR A 456 12.28 -8.79 -14.67
N LEU A 457 13.47 -9.15 -14.19
CA LEU A 457 13.97 -10.52 -14.22
C LEU A 457 14.57 -10.89 -12.86
N ASP A 458 14.08 -11.97 -12.25
CA ASP A 458 14.72 -12.60 -11.10
C ASP A 458 15.50 -13.83 -11.56
N ILE A 459 16.82 -13.74 -11.43
CA ILE A 459 17.82 -14.74 -11.85
C ILE A 459 18.68 -15.18 -10.66
N THR A 460 18.22 -14.94 -9.44
CA THR A 460 18.92 -15.27 -8.19
C THR A 460 19.24 -16.77 -8.12
N GLY A 461 20.44 -17.13 -7.64
CA GLY A 461 20.81 -18.52 -7.39
C GLY A 461 20.99 -19.39 -8.64
N ILE A 462 21.04 -18.81 -9.85
CA ILE A 462 21.43 -19.52 -11.07
C ILE A 462 22.95 -19.73 -11.06
N LYS A 463 23.38 -20.97 -10.82
CA LYS A 463 24.80 -21.33 -10.57
C LYS A 463 25.77 -20.97 -11.70
N THR A 464 25.29 -20.90 -12.95
CA THR A 464 26.10 -20.56 -14.12
C THR A 464 26.30 -19.05 -14.28
N LEU A 465 25.45 -18.23 -13.66
CA LEU A 465 25.60 -16.79 -13.62
C LEU A 465 26.54 -16.41 -12.48
N THR A 466 27.58 -15.66 -12.82
CA THR A 466 28.66 -15.28 -11.91
C THR A 466 28.94 -13.79 -12.08
N ARG A 467 29.74 -13.22 -11.17
CA ARG A 467 30.19 -11.83 -11.26
C ARG A 467 30.86 -11.45 -12.60
N PHE A 468 31.38 -12.42 -13.35
CA PHE A 468 32.07 -12.18 -14.61
C PHE A 468 31.12 -12.07 -15.82
N ASN A 469 29.99 -12.79 -15.79
CA ASN A 469 29.06 -12.83 -16.93
C ASN A 469 27.86 -11.91 -16.77
N LEU A 470 27.50 -11.51 -15.55
CA LEU A 470 26.42 -10.55 -15.31
C LEU A 470 26.65 -9.19 -16.02
N PRO A 471 27.85 -8.56 -15.97
CA PRO A 471 28.10 -7.33 -16.73
C PRO A 471 27.94 -7.52 -18.24
N SER A 472 28.36 -8.68 -18.75
CA SER A 472 28.22 -9.02 -20.17
C SER A 472 26.76 -9.20 -20.57
N PHE A 473 25.95 -9.81 -19.71
CA PHE A 473 24.49 -9.92 -19.88
C PHE A 473 23.81 -8.55 -19.92
N LEU A 474 24.16 -7.65 -18.99
CA LEU A 474 23.65 -6.28 -18.96
C LEU A 474 23.99 -5.52 -20.26
N LYS A 475 25.22 -5.67 -20.76
CA LYS A 475 25.67 -5.04 -22.01
C LYS A 475 24.94 -5.60 -23.24
N ARG A 476 24.67 -6.92 -23.28
CA ARG A 476 23.90 -7.54 -24.37
C ARG A 476 22.41 -7.16 -24.32
N SER A 477 21.88 -6.94 -23.13
CA SER A 477 20.50 -6.51 -22.90
C SER A 477 20.33 -4.98 -22.91
N PHE A 478 21.32 -4.23 -23.41
CA PHE A 478 21.32 -2.77 -23.35
C PHE A 478 20.10 -2.15 -24.05
N THR A 479 19.67 -2.69 -25.17
CA THR A 479 18.51 -2.22 -25.94
C THR A 479 17.17 -2.81 -25.48
N ALA A 480 17.18 -3.70 -24.48
CA ALA A 480 15.96 -4.23 -23.89
C ALA A 480 15.30 -3.20 -22.96
N ASN A 481 13.98 -3.32 -22.75
CA ASN A 481 13.23 -2.49 -21.79
C ASN A 481 13.40 -2.96 -20.35
N LEU A 482 14.45 -3.72 -20.05
CA LEU A 482 14.76 -4.21 -18.72
C LEU A 482 15.01 -3.02 -17.78
N VAL A 483 14.20 -2.93 -16.73
CA VAL A 483 14.25 -1.87 -15.72
C VAL A 483 14.96 -2.34 -14.47
N ALA A 484 14.80 -3.60 -14.08
CA ALA A 484 15.43 -4.13 -12.87
C ALA A 484 15.75 -5.62 -12.97
N ILE A 485 16.75 -6.03 -12.20
CA ILE A 485 17.16 -7.43 -12.02
C ILE A 485 17.23 -7.71 -10.53
N GLU A 486 16.70 -8.86 -10.11
CA GLU A 486 17.01 -9.46 -8.81
C GLU A 486 18.11 -10.51 -8.96
N PHE A 487 19.10 -10.45 -8.08
CA PHE A 487 20.23 -11.37 -8.10
C PHE A 487 20.88 -11.49 -6.72
N ASP A 488 21.83 -12.41 -6.57
CA ASP A 488 22.49 -12.67 -5.29
C ASP A 488 23.19 -11.42 -4.73
N TYR A 489 22.84 -11.06 -3.49
CA TYR A 489 23.30 -9.85 -2.79
C TYR A 489 24.80 -9.61 -2.93
N ARG A 490 25.61 -10.64 -2.62
CA ARG A 490 27.07 -10.53 -2.64
C ARG A 490 27.61 -10.12 -4.00
N ILE A 491 27.06 -10.68 -5.08
CA ILE A 491 27.53 -10.39 -6.44
C ILE A 491 27.12 -8.99 -6.86
N LEU A 492 25.88 -8.58 -6.54
CA LEU A 492 25.41 -7.23 -6.82
C LEU A 492 26.19 -6.18 -6.03
N TYR A 493 26.48 -6.45 -4.76
CA TYR A 493 27.29 -5.57 -3.92
C TYR A 493 28.72 -5.45 -4.48
N GLU A 494 29.37 -6.56 -4.84
CA GLU A 494 30.71 -6.53 -5.47
C GLU A 494 30.72 -5.74 -6.79
N LEU A 495 29.66 -5.88 -7.61
CA LEU A 495 29.54 -5.20 -8.91
C LEU A 495 29.31 -3.68 -8.79
N THR A 496 28.59 -3.25 -7.76
CA THR A 496 28.13 -1.86 -7.59
C THR A 496 28.83 -1.11 -6.47
N GLN A 497 29.62 -1.81 -5.65
CA GLN A 497 30.16 -1.32 -4.39
C GLN A 497 29.08 -0.74 -3.46
N GLY A 498 27.87 -1.29 -3.53
CA GLY A 498 26.70 -0.81 -2.77
C GLY A 498 26.05 0.46 -3.32
N GLU A 499 26.57 1.04 -4.41
CA GLU A 499 26.02 2.27 -5.00
C GLU A 499 25.39 2.02 -6.38
N HIS A 500 26.21 1.92 -7.41
CA HIS A 500 25.76 1.81 -8.80
C HIS A 500 26.83 1.24 -9.72
N THR A 501 26.42 0.80 -10.90
CA THR A 501 27.32 0.41 -11.98
C THR A 501 26.91 1.06 -13.30
N LYS A 502 27.89 1.39 -14.15
CA LYS A 502 27.68 2.02 -15.45
C LYS A 502 27.82 0.97 -16.55
N VAL A 503 26.81 0.87 -17.40
CA VAL A 503 26.81 -0.02 -18.56
C VAL A 503 26.82 0.84 -19.82
N THR A 504 27.82 0.67 -20.66
CA THR A 504 27.95 1.42 -21.93
C THR A 504 27.31 0.63 -23.07
N ALA A 505 26.77 1.37 -24.05
CA ALA A 505 26.23 0.77 -25.26
C ALA A 505 27.32 -0.07 -25.98
N PRO A 506 26.97 -1.22 -26.57
CA PRO A 506 27.87 -1.91 -27.49
C PRO A 506 28.24 -0.96 -28.65
N GLN A 507 29.52 -0.85 -28.96
CA GLN A 507 29.97 -0.06 -30.11
C GLN A 507 29.63 -0.83 -31.39
N THR A 508 28.68 -0.32 -32.18
CA THR A 508 28.24 -0.92 -33.45
C THR A 508 28.83 -0.23 -34.68
N SER A 509 29.35 0.99 -34.52
CA SER A 509 30.02 1.77 -35.57
C SER A 509 31.01 2.76 -34.92
N PHE A 510 32.08 3.11 -35.64
CA PHE A 510 33.02 4.16 -35.25
C PHE A 510 32.54 5.57 -35.65
N VAL A 511 31.44 5.66 -36.40
CA VAL A 511 30.91 6.91 -36.99
C VAL A 511 29.67 7.42 -36.24
N VAL A 512 28.95 6.54 -35.55
CA VAL A 512 27.70 6.89 -34.85
C VAL A 512 28.00 7.22 -33.40
N GLU A 513 27.48 8.34 -32.92
CA GLU A 513 27.59 8.75 -31.52
C GLU A 513 26.96 7.69 -30.62
N THR A 514 27.75 7.15 -29.68
CA THR A 514 27.29 6.08 -28.79
C THR A 514 26.22 6.60 -27.85
N ALA A 515 25.13 5.85 -27.71
CA ALA A 515 24.07 6.16 -26.74
C ALA A 515 24.66 6.37 -25.33
N PRO A 516 24.09 7.29 -24.52
CA PRO A 516 24.59 7.58 -23.19
C PRO A 516 24.58 6.31 -22.32
N PRO A 517 25.53 6.17 -21.38
CA PRO A 517 25.58 4.99 -20.53
C PRO A 517 24.33 4.88 -19.67
N GLN A 518 23.95 3.63 -19.40
CA GLN A 518 22.91 3.29 -18.46
C GLN A 518 23.50 3.20 -17.07
N ILE A 519 22.82 3.81 -16.10
CA ILE A 519 23.19 3.73 -14.69
C ILE A 519 22.26 2.75 -14.01
N TRP A 520 22.84 1.69 -13.45
CA TRP A 520 22.15 0.65 -12.70
C TRP A 520 22.47 0.83 -11.21
N LYS A 521 21.51 1.31 -10.44
CA LYS A 521 21.64 1.59 -9.01
C LYS A 521 21.33 0.34 -8.18
N PHE A 522 22.12 0.12 -7.15
CA PHE A 522 21.92 -0.94 -6.16
C PHE A 522 20.75 -0.59 -5.24
N PHE A 523 19.95 -1.60 -4.92
CA PHE A 523 18.89 -1.52 -3.92
C PHE A 523 18.78 -2.87 -3.25
N ASP A 524 18.80 -2.91 -1.93
CA ASP A 524 18.59 -4.13 -1.18
C ASP A 524 17.54 -3.95 -0.10
N ASN A 525 17.25 -5.06 0.56
CA ASN A 525 16.32 -5.12 1.65
C ASN A 525 16.97 -5.90 2.80
N GLU A 526 17.85 -5.20 3.52
CA GLU A 526 18.60 -5.73 4.67
C GLU A 526 19.30 -7.06 4.34
N GLY A 527 19.87 -7.16 3.13
CA GLY A 527 20.55 -8.36 2.65
C GLY A 527 19.65 -9.58 2.33
N ARG A 528 18.32 -9.52 2.54
CA ARG A 528 17.40 -10.66 2.26
C ARG A 528 17.17 -10.87 0.76
N ARG A 529 17.01 -9.76 0.05
CA ARG A 529 16.85 -9.70 -1.41
C ARG A 529 17.61 -8.47 -1.88
N ALA A 530 18.17 -8.58 -3.08
CA ALA A 530 18.99 -7.53 -3.65
C ALA A 530 18.65 -7.35 -5.13
N TRP A 531 18.67 -6.10 -5.55
CA TRP A 531 18.33 -5.67 -6.88
C TRP A 531 19.34 -4.68 -7.41
N ILE A 532 19.42 -4.64 -8.74
CA ILE A 532 19.90 -3.47 -9.46
C ILE A 532 18.79 -2.97 -10.37
N TYR A 533 18.63 -1.65 -10.46
CA TYR A 533 17.60 -1.04 -11.28
C TYR A 533 18.11 0.19 -12.02
N LYS A 534 17.51 0.44 -13.18
CA LYS A 534 17.91 1.50 -14.10
C LYS A 534 17.39 2.85 -13.63
N LEU A 535 18.27 3.83 -13.51
CA LEU A 535 17.88 5.22 -13.29
C LEU A 535 17.39 5.87 -14.58
N SER A 536 16.35 6.70 -14.48
CA SER A 536 15.87 7.51 -15.61
C SER A 536 16.88 8.63 -15.92
N PRO A 537 17.11 8.98 -17.20
CA PRO A 537 17.89 10.17 -17.56
C PRO A 537 17.35 11.48 -16.98
N THR A 538 16.05 11.52 -16.65
CA THR A 538 15.40 12.67 -16.01
C THR A 538 15.67 12.75 -14.51
N ASP A 539 16.15 11.67 -13.89
CA ASP A 539 16.43 11.60 -12.46
C ASP A 539 17.60 12.53 -12.09
N SER A 540 17.44 13.29 -11.00
CA SER A 540 18.50 14.15 -10.48
C SER A 540 19.77 13.37 -10.11
N GLU A 541 19.62 12.13 -9.64
CA GLU A 541 20.75 11.27 -9.27
C GLU A 541 21.50 10.80 -10.51
N TYR A 542 20.78 10.44 -11.59
CA TYR A 542 21.39 10.13 -12.88
C TYR A 542 22.27 11.29 -13.37
N LYS A 543 21.71 12.51 -13.37
CA LYS A 543 22.42 13.73 -13.80
C LYS A 543 23.67 14.00 -12.95
N SER A 544 23.58 13.83 -11.63
CA SER A 544 24.71 13.99 -10.71
C SER A 544 25.84 13.00 -10.98
N ILE A 545 25.49 11.71 -11.17
CA ILE A 545 26.46 10.64 -11.45
C ILE A 545 27.13 10.83 -12.83
N MET A 546 26.39 11.36 -13.81
CA MET A 546 26.93 11.69 -15.13
C MET A 546 27.86 12.91 -15.10
N ALA A 547 27.56 13.92 -14.26
CA ALA A 547 28.39 15.10 -14.08
C ALA A 547 29.66 14.86 -13.23
N GLY A 548 29.89 13.62 -12.76
CA GLY A 548 31.04 13.29 -11.90
C GLY A 548 30.95 13.87 -10.49
N SER A 549 29.80 14.41 -10.09
CA SER A 549 29.58 14.91 -8.73
C SER A 549 29.47 13.74 -7.77
N ARG A 550 30.51 13.53 -6.95
CA ARG A 550 30.45 12.72 -5.71
C ARG A 550 29.66 13.48 -4.66
N ARG A 551 28.36 13.68 -4.88
CA ARG A 551 27.47 13.89 -3.74
C ARG A 551 27.37 12.52 -3.07
N THR A 552 27.91 12.41 -1.86
CA THR A 552 27.52 11.36 -0.91
C THR A 552 26.01 11.23 -1.01
N SER A 553 25.50 10.02 -1.23
CA SER A 553 24.07 9.78 -1.25
C SER A 553 23.49 10.41 0.00
N VAL A 554 22.84 11.56 -0.13
CA VAL A 554 22.06 12.11 0.98
C VAL A 554 21.01 11.05 1.16
N GLN A 555 21.13 10.26 2.24
CA GLN A 555 20.10 9.31 2.63
C GLN A 555 18.82 10.12 2.62
N GLN A 556 17.96 9.85 1.63
CA GLN A 556 16.64 10.43 1.62
C GLN A 556 16.06 10.00 2.97
N SER A 557 15.83 10.99 3.81
CA SER A 557 15.19 10.80 5.11
C SER A 557 13.82 11.45 4.98
N ASN A 558 12.86 10.87 5.70
CA ASN A 558 11.52 11.42 5.77
C ASN A 558 11.59 12.68 6.64
N LEU A 559 11.96 13.80 6.03
CA LEU A 559 12.14 15.08 6.73
C LEU A 559 11.09 16.09 6.24
N VAL A 560 10.48 16.75 7.23
CA VAL A 560 9.60 17.88 7.04
C VAL A 560 10.43 19.12 7.31
N TYR A 561 10.55 19.99 6.32
CA TYR A 561 11.12 21.32 6.45
C TYR A 561 10.03 22.37 6.29
N TYR A 562 10.31 23.57 6.78
CA TYR A 562 9.55 24.75 6.45
C TYR A 562 10.49 25.69 5.71
N ASP A 563 10.06 26.14 4.54
CA ASP A 563 10.70 27.22 3.83
C ASP A 563 10.62 28.48 4.70
N LEU A 564 11.78 29.03 5.07
CA LEU A 564 11.87 30.12 6.04
C LEU A 564 11.38 31.46 5.46
N GLU A 565 11.35 31.61 4.14
CA GLU A 565 10.91 32.84 3.47
C GLU A 565 9.40 32.82 3.20
N THR A 566 8.88 31.66 2.78
CA THR A 566 7.48 31.51 2.35
C THR A 566 6.59 30.84 3.40
N GLY A 567 7.17 30.25 4.45
CA GLY A 567 6.45 29.45 5.44
C GLY A 567 5.94 28.11 4.90
N ASN A 568 6.25 27.76 3.65
CA ASN A 568 5.73 26.58 3.01
C ASN A 568 6.33 25.30 3.61
N LYS A 569 5.47 24.34 3.93
CA LYS A 569 5.90 23.01 4.37
C LYS A 569 6.50 22.25 3.17
N ILE A 570 7.81 22.00 3.19
CA ILE A 570 8.50 21.14 2.23
C ILE A 570 8.60 19.76 2.87
N VAL A 571 8.08 18.72 2.22
CA VAL A 571 8.24 17.37 2.73
C VAL A 571 9.02 16.47 1.79
N SER A 572 10.15 15.97 2.27
CA SER A 572 10.93 14.93 1.63
C SER A 572 10.45 13.57 2.14
N PHE A 573 10.08 12.67 1.25
CA PHE A 573 9.78 11.28 1.60
C PHE A 573 10.60 10.33 0.73
N VAL A 574 11.09 9.26 1.33
CA VAL A 574 11.77 8.18 0.60
C VAL A 574 10.73 7.44 -0.23
N ARG A 575 10.69 7.74 -1.52
CA ARG A 575 9.86 6.97 -2.46
C ARG A 575 10.57 5.67 -2.78
N LYS A 576 9.91 4.55 -2.50
CA LYS A 576 10.41 3.24 -2.90
C LYS A 576 10.54 3.18 -4.44
N PRO A 577 11.55 2.49 -4.98
CA PRO A 577 11.71 2.39 -6.41
C PRO A 577 10.48 1.79 -7.10
N GLY A 578 10.02 2.42 -8.18
CA GLY A 578 8.79 1.99 -8.88
C GLY A 578 8.86 0.60 -9.49
N PHE A 579 10.05 0.02 -9.68
CA PHE A 579 10.22 -1.34 -10.20
C PHE A 579 9.74 -2.42 -9.22
N LEU A 580 9.67 -2.13 -7.91
CA LEU A 580 9.33 -3.14 -6.90
C LEU A 580 7.96 -3.78 -7.10
N LYS A 581 7.03 -3.09 -7.77
CA LYS A 581 5.74 -3.68 -8.15
C LYS A 581 5.89 -4.93 -9.04
N TYR A 582 6.95 -5.00 -9.84
CA TYR A 582 7.28 -6.15 -10.68
C TYR A 582 7.90 -7.30 -9.90
N ALA A 583 8.55 -7.00 -8.75
CA ALA A 583 9.23 -7.94 -7.88
C ALA A 583 8.32 -8.59 -6.81
N ALA A 584 7.07 -8.13 -6.72
CA ALA A 584 6.08 -8.61 -5.77
C ALA A 584 5.70 -10.07 -6.00
N ARG A 585 5.64 -10.86 -4.93
CA ARG A 585 5.32 -12.30 -4.97
C ARG A 585 3.96 -12.67 -4.37
N LYS A 586 3.26 -11.69 -3.77
CA LYS A 586 1.92 -11.86 -3.18
C LYS A 586 0.84 -11.32 -4.12
N VAL A 587 -0.28 -12.04 -4.22
CA VAL A 587 -1.44 -11.58 -5.00
C VAL A 587 -2.15 -10.47 -4.24
N ASN A 588 -2.32 -9.32 -4.91
CA ASN A 588 -3.04 -8.20 -4.34
C ASN A 588 -4.55 -8.44 -4.41
N CYS A 589 -5.20 -8.47 -3.24
CA CYS A 589 -6.65 -8.62 -3.14
C CYS A 589 -7.39 -7.29 -2.95
N SER A 590 -6.70 -6.19 -2.64
CA SER A 590 -7.35 -4.91 -2.37
C SER A 590 -7.20 -3.91 -3.51
N ILE A 591 -8.22 -3.09 -3.73
CA ILE A 591 -8.12 -1.98 -4.69
C ILE A 591 -7.25 -0.85 -4.16
N GLY A 592 -7.18 -0.67 -2.85
CA GLY A 592 -6.47 0.44 -2.21
C GLY A 592 -7.14 1.78 -2.11
N TYR A 593 -6.66 2.53 -1.11
CA TYR A 593 -7.05 3.90 -0.82
C TYR A 593 -6.91 4.85 -2.02
N PHE A 594 -5.75 4.88 -2.67
CA PHE A 594 -5.47 5.79 -3.79
C PHE A 594 -6.29 5.50 -5.05
N ASN A 595 -6.97 4.35 -5.12
CA ASN A 595 -7.81 3.98 -6.25
C ASN A 595 -9.30 4.25 -6.05
N LEU A 596 -9.70 4.80 -4.91
CA LEU A 596 -11.11 4.99 -4.51
C LEU A 596 -11.89 5.93 -5.43
N THR A 597 -11.26 6.99 -5.98
CA THR A 597 -11.89 8.01 -6.83
C THR A 597 -12.39 7.48 -8.18
N GLY A 598 -11.93 6.28 -8.59
CA GLY A 598 -12.38 5.62 -9.82
C GLY A 598 -13.16 4.32 -9.61
N TYR A 599 -13.32 3.85 -8.36
CA TYR A 599 -13.90 2.54 -8.08
C TYR A 599 -15.38 2.41 -8.45
N ARG A 600 -16.11 3.54 -8.48
CA ARG A 600 -17.52 3.57 -8.92
C ARG A 600 -17.68 3.60 -10.44
N ASN A 601 -16.61 3.86 -11.19
CA ASN A 601 -16.67 3.80 -12.64
C ASN A 601 -16.65 2.33 -13.09
N LYS A 602 -17.75 1.86 -13.67
CA LYS A 602 -17.88 0.47 -14.18
C LYS A 602 -16.80 0.10 -15.21
N ASN A 603 -16.13 1.09 -15.79
CA ASN A 603 -15.09 0.91 -16.80
C ASN A 603 -13.65 0.93 -16.25
N LYS A 604 -13.44 1.16 -14.94
CA LYS A 604 -12.08 1.14 -14.36
C LYS A 604 -11.60 -0.30 -14.22
N LEU A 605 -10.62 -0.69 -15.02
CA LEU A 605 -9.93 -1.98 -14.91
C LEU A 605 -8.98 -1.93 -13.70
N GLU A 606 -9.03 -2.94 -12.84
CA GLU A 606 -8.00 -3.10 -11.80
C GLU A 606 -6.65 -3.42 -12.45
N ASP A 607 -5.58 -2.80 -11.94
CA ASP A 607 -4.21 -3.10 -12.39
C ASP A 607 -3.82 -4.55 -12.02
N CYS A 608 -2.96 -5.14 -12.84
CA CYS A 608 -2.32 -6.43 -12.57
C CYS A 608 -1.32 -6.33 -11.43
N TRP A 609 -0.69 -5.15 -11.28
CA TRP A 609 0.35 -4.94 -10.28
C TRP A 609 -0.24 -4.64 -8.90
N PRO A 610 0.51 -4.92 -7.84
CA PRO A 610 0.17 -4.44 -6.52
C PRO A 610 0.15 -2.91 -6.47
N VAL A 611 -0.81 -2.43 -5.70
CA VAL A 611 -1.15 -1.04 -5.40
C VAL A 611 -0.13 -0.37 -4.46
N GLU A 612 -0.01 0.95 -4.44
CA GLU A 612 1.07 1.63 -3.71
C GLU A 612 1.19 1.27 -2.22
N PHE A 613 0.07 1.16 -1.49
CA PHE A 613 0.12 0.80 -0.06
C PHE A 613 0.54 -0.67 0.19
N SER A 614 0.46 -1.53 -0.83
CA SER A 614 1.01 -2.89 -0.77
C SER A 614 2.55 -2.89 -0.67
N GLN A 615 3.18 -1.72 -0.77
CA GLN A 615 4.58 -1.47 -0.44
C GLN A 615 4.81 -1.15 1.05
N ARG A 616 3.81 -1.30 1.93
CA ARG A 616 3.93 -1.05 3.38
C ARG A 616 3.32 -2.18 4.22
N GLY A 617 3.69 -2.22 5.50
CA GLY A 617 3.13 -3.17 6.49
C GLY A 617 3.42 -4.64 6.18
N ILE A 618 2.58 -5.51 6.73
CA ILE A 618 2.69 -6.97 6.61
C ILE A 618 2.53 -7.43 5.16
N TYR A 619 1.65 -6.83 4.37
CA TYR A 619 1.55 -7.16 2.95
C TYR A 619 2.91 -7.01 2.25
N ASN A 620 3.62 -5.90 2.50
CA ASN A 620 4.93 -5.65 1.91
C ASN A 620 5.99 -6.63 2.39
N TYR A 621 5.91 -7.05 3.66
CA TYR A 621 6.73 -8.12 4.18
C TYR A 621 6.54 -9.41 3.38
N TYR A 622 5.32 -9.88 3.16
CA TYR A 622 5.10 -11.12 2.40
C TYR A 622 5.29 -10.96 0.88
N SER A 623 5.04 -9.76 0.34
CA SER A 623 5.20 -9.48 -1.08
C SER A 623 6.66 -9.35 -1.50
N LEU A 624 7.46 -8.68 -0.66
CA LEU A 624 8.84 -8.32 -0.98
C LEU A 624 9.88 -8.97 -0.06
N ASN A 625 9.49 -9.73 0.97
CA ASN A 625 10.35 -10.17 2.09
C ASN A 625 10.99 -9.00 2.86
N VAL A 626 10.36 -7.82 2.85
CA VAL A 626 10.83 -6.57 3.49
C VAL A 626 10.42 -6.49 4.95
N LYS A 627 11.39 -6.53 5.86
CA LYS A 627 11.13 -6.21 7.27
C LYS A 627 10.96 -4.70 7.45
#